data_AF-A0A2G5SHL2-F1
#
_entry.id   AF-A0A2G5SHL2-F1
#
_cell.length_a   1.000
_cell.length_b   1.000
_cell.length_c   1.000
_cell.angle_alpha   90.00
_cell.angle_beta   90.00
_cell.angle_gamma   90.00
#
_symmetry.space_group_name_H-M   'P 1'
#
loop_
_entity.id
_entity.type
_entity.pdbx_description
1 polymer ?
#
loop_
_entity_poly.entity_id
_entity_poly.type
_entity_poly.pdbx_seq_one_letter_code
_entity_poly.pdbx_strand_id
1 'polypeptide(L)'
;MMKLLILLLLLVSTAYSNHQSCADEINALRSSYANELSIAKMNKLTYNPKLETKILKKLESSGGCPEKSIKYEDGFIFGLNVKNSKGLVYHMQSSAGSLEVACVETRCEHTGELITSAVMDFG
;
A
#
# COMPACT_ATOMS: atom_id res chain seq x y z
N MET A 1 26.14 18.51 19.51
CA MET A 1 26.06 17.85 18.19
C MET A 1 25.49 16.42 18.25
N MET A 2 25.65 15.66 19.35
CA MET A 2 25.14 14.27 19.46
C MET A 2 23.60 14.15 19.55
N LYS A 3 22.91 15.12 20.16
CA LYS A 3 21.43 15.13 20.25
C LYS A 3 20.72 15.24 18.90
N LEU A 4 21.33 15.95 17.94
CA LEU A 4 20.75 16.13 16.59
C LEU A 4 20.84 14.83 15.79
N LEU A 5 21.96 14.10 15.90
CA LEU A 5 22.13 12.77 15.29
C LEU A 5 21.14 11.74 15.85
N ILE A 6 20.91 11.73 17.16
CA ILE A 6 19.97 10.80 17.80
C ILE A 6 18.52 11.09 17.35
N LEU A 7 18.12 12.36 17.24
CA LEU A 7 16.79 12.71 16.70
C LEU A 7 16.64 12.27 15.24
N LEU A 8 17.65 12.49 14.41
CA LEU A 8 17.66 12.07 12.99
C LEU A 8 17.55 10.54 12.86
N LEU A 9 18.28 9.78 13.67
CA LEU A 9 18.21 8.31 13.68
C LEU A 9 16.81 7.81 14.08
N LEU A 10 16.16 8.44 15.05
CA LEU A 10 14.81 8.08 15.47
C LEU A 10 13.75 8.36 14.40
N LEU A 11 13.83 9.52 13.73
CA LEU A 11 12.93 9.91 12.64
C LEU A 11 13.06 8.99 11.42
N VAL A 12 14.30 8.62 11.05
CA VAL A 12 14.56 7.69 9.95
C VAL A 12 14.01 6.30 10.28
N SER A 13 14.15 5.86 11.53
CA SER A 13 13.64 4.56 11.99
C SER A 13 12.12 4.46 11.90
N THR A 14 11.39 5.51 12.28
CA THR A 14 9.92 5.52 12.23
C THR A 14 9.36 5.54 10.81
N ALA A 15 10.04 6.22 9.87
CA ALA A 15 9.64 6.24 8.46
C ALA A 15 9.97 4.93 7.74
N TYR A 16 11.16 4.37 8.00
CA TYR A 16 11.60 3.09 7.42
C TYR A 16 10.74 1.91 7.91
N SER A 17 10.31 1.94 9.18
CA SER A 17 9.50 0.88 9.79
C SER A 17 8.10 0.71 9.20
N ASN A 18 7.45 1.78 8.73
CA ASN A 18 6.05 1.71 8.30
C ASN A 18 5.90 1.38 6.80
N HIS A 19 6.87 1.79 5.98
CA HIS A 19 6.78 1.66 4.52
C HIS A 19 7.10 0.23 4.05
N GLN A 20 8.17 -0.36 4.57
CA GLN A 20 8.55 -1.75 4.25
C GLN A 20 7.52 -2.76 4.77
N SER A 21 6.87 -2.48 5.91
CA SER A 21 5.84 -3.34 6.52
C SER A 21 4.71 -3.67 5.56
N CYS A 22 4.23 -2.68 4.78
CA CYS A 22 3.10 -2.92 3.87
C CYS A 22 3.45 -3.90 2.73
N ALA A 23 4.63 -3.75 2.13
CA ALA A 23 5.06 -4.66 1.08
C ALA A 23 5.24 -6.08 1.61
N ASP A 24 5.79 -6.23 2.82
CA ASP A 24 5.99 -7.54 3.44
C ASP A 24 4.65 -8.21 3.80
N GLU A 25 3.69 -7.47 4.35
CA GLU A 25 2.32 -7.95 4.63
C GLU A 25 1.61 -8.41 3.36
N ILE A 26 1.64 -7.60 2.29
CA ILE A 26 1.00 -7.96 1.01
C ILE A 26 1.71 -9.17 0.39
N ASN A 27 3.05 -9.25 0.45
CA ASN A 27 3.79 -10.40 -0.06
C ASN A 27 3.51 -11.69 0.71
N ALA A 28 3.33 -11.63 2.03
CA ALA A 28 2.94 -12.79 2.83
C ALA A 28 1.57 -13.32 2.39
N LEU A 29 0.61 -12.42 2.20
CA LEU A 29 -0.72 -12.71 1.68
C LEU A 29 -0.68 -13.29 0.27
N ARG A 30 0.10 -12.70 -0.65
CA ARG A 30 0.34 -13.20 -2.01
C ARG A 30 0.96 -14.59 -2.02
N SER A 31 1.89 -14.87 -1.11
CA SER A 31 2.52 -16.18 -0.97
C SER A 31 1.51 -17.23 -0.53
N SER A 32 0.66 -16.94 0.48
CA SER A 32 -0.42 -17.84 0.89
C SER A 32 -1.38 -18.09 -0.27
N TYR A 33 -1.80 -17.01 -0.93
CA TYR A 33 -2.70 -17.05 -2.07
C TYR A 33 -2.18 -17.91 -3.22
N ALA A 34 -0.91 -17.73 -3.59
CA ALA A 34 -0.28 -18.49 -4.66
C ALA A 34 -0.16 -19.99 -4.31
N ASN A 35 0.15 -20.31 -3.06
CA ASN A 35 0.21 -21.69 -2.59
C ASN A 35 -1.17 -22.35 -2.57
N GLU A 36 -2.18 -21.69 -2.02
CA GLU A 36 -3.54 -22.22 -1.90
C GLU A 36 -4.20 -22.47 -3.25
N LEU A 37 -3.97 -21.59 -4.23
CA LEU A 37 -4.59 -21.67 -5.55
C LEU A 37 -3.66 -22.16 -6.66
N SER A 38 -2.45 -22.61 -6.31
CA SER A 38 -1.45 -23.08 -7.28
C SER A 38 -1.15 -22.06 -8.40
N ILE A 39 -1.11 -20.76 -8.04
CA ILE A 39 -0.81 -19.70 -8.99
C ILE A 39 0.70 -19.70 -9.27
N ALA A 40 1.07 -20.14 -10.48
CA ALA A 40 2.43 -19.98 -10.96
C ALA A 40 2.73 -18.51 -11.28
N LYS A 41 4.02 -18.13 -11.16
CA LYS A 41 4.52 -16.78 -11.53
C LYS A 41 3.89 -15.62 -10.74
N MET A 42 3.62 -15.83 -9.45
CA MET A 42 3.29 -14.73 -8.54
C MET A 42 4.56 -13.91 -8.25
N ASN A 43 4.64 -12.71 -8.81
CA ASN A 43 5.78 -11.83 -8.58
C ASN A 43 5.80 -11.33 -7.13
N LYS A 44 6.99 -11.29 -6.53
CA LYS A 44 7.21 -10.63 -5.24
C LYS A 44 7.22 -9.12 -5.48
N LEU A 45 6.39 -8.39 -4.75
CA LEU A 45 6.30 -6.94 -4.84
C LEU A 45 7.50 -6.27 -4.17
N THR A 46 8.08 -5.28 -4.82
CA THR A 46 9.09 -4.38 -4.26
C THR A 46 8.42 -3.06 -3.86
N TYR A 47 8.76 -2.54 -2.67
CA TYR A 47 8.23 -1.25 -2.25
C TYR A 47 8.83 -0.11 -3.09
N ASN A 48 7.98 0.70 -3.73
CA ASN A 48 8.40 1.87 -4.50
C ASN A 48 7.78 3.16 -3.93
N PRO A 49 8.51 3.93 -3.09
CA PRO A 49 7.96 5.13 -2.43
C PRO A 49 7.50 6.21 -3.41
N LYS A 50 7.99 6.20 -4.66
CA LYS A 50 7.55 7.17 -5.69
C LYS A 50 6.07 7.00 -6.06
N LEU A 51 5.49 5.83 -5.81
CA LEU A 51 4.08 5.58 -6.08
C LEU A 51 3.16 6.14 -4.99
N GLU A 52 3.67 6.48 -3.80
CA GLU A 52 2.88 7.10 -2.72
C GLU A 52 2.20 8.40 -3.18
N THR A 53 2.90 9.22 -3.96
CA THR A 53 2.34 10.47 -4.52
C THR A 53 1.13 10.22 -5.42
N LYS A 54 1.05 9.07 -6.10
CA LYS A 54 -0.14 8.70 -6.89
C LYS A 54 -1.34 8.45 -6.00
N ILE A 55 -1.14 7.78 -4.86
CA ILE A 55 -2.18 7.57 -3.86
C ILE A 55 -2.64 8.93 -3.31
N LEU A 56 -1.70 9.79 -2.88
CA LEU A 56 -2.03 11.10 -2.30
C LEU A 56 -2.87 11.96 -3.25
N LYS A 57 -2.48 12.06 -4.53
CA LYS A 57 -3.26 12.76 -5.56
C LYS A 57 -4.67 12.19 -5.73
N LYS A 58 -4.83 10.87 -5.63
CA LYS A 58 -6.13 10.20 -5.70
C LYS A 58 -7.02 10.56 -4.49
N LEU A 59 -6.42 10.78 -3.33
CA LEU A 59 -7.12 11.10 -2.08
C LEU A 59 -7.55 12.56 -2.01
N GLU A 60 -6.84 13.48 -2.68
CA GLU A 60 -7.14 14.93 -2.71
C GLU A 60 -8.59 15.21 -3.11
N SER A 61 -9.12 14.51 -4.12
CA SER A 61 -10.50 14.70 -4.57
C SER A 61 -11.57 14.26 -3.57
N SER A 62 -11.18 13.58 -2.48
CA SER A 62 -12.07 13.00 -1.48
C SER A 62 -11.85 13.54 -0.07
N GLY A 63 -11.02 14.59 0.11
CA GLY A 63 -10.65 15.08 1.45
C GLY A 63 -9.98 14.01 2.32
N GLY A 64 -9.23 13.08 1.68
CA GLY A 64 -8.64 11.94 2.37
C GLY A 64 -9.66 10.89 2.85
N CYS A 65 -10.90 10.91 2.36
CA CYS A 65 -11.98 10.00 2.78
C CYS A 65 -12.62 9.24 1.59
N PRO A 66 -11.86 8.49 0.78
CA PRO A 66 -12.44 7.73 -0.32
C PRO A 66 -13.33 6.58 0.17
N GLU A 67 -14.33 6.24 -0.64
CA GLU A 67 -15.03 4.98 -0.51
C GLU A 67 -14.08 3.79 -0.74
N LYS A 68 -14.38 2.67 -0.07
CA LYS A 68 -13.66 1.41 -0.23
C LYS A 68 -13.77 0.93 -1.67
N SER A 69 -12.69 0.91 -2.43
CA SER A 69 -12.75 0.57 -3.85
C SER A 69 -11.43 0.07 -4.44
N ILE A 70 -11.53 -0.67 -5.55
CA ILE A 70 -10.43 -0.91 -6.49
C ILE A 70 -10.64 -0.01 -7.71
N LYS A 71 -9.61 0.69 -8.16
CA LYS A 71 -9.61 1.49 -9.39
C LYS A 71 -8.43 1.09 -10.27
N TYR A 72 -8.66 1.09 -11.58
CA TYR A 72 -7.65 0.81 -12.61
C TYR A 72 -7.44 2.06 -13.42
N GLU A 73 -6.23 2.62 -13.40
CA GLU A 73 -5.93 3.87 -14.09
C GLU A 73 -4.44 4.01 -14.33
N ASP A 74 -4.06 4.57 -15.50
CA ASP A 74 -2.68 4.90 -15.86
C ASP A 74 -1.65 3.77 -15.70
N GLY A 75 -2.09 2.50 -15.85
CA GLY A 75 -1.23 1.33 -15.66
C GLY A 75 -1.08 0.88 -14.20
N PHE A 76 -1.92 1.38 -13.30
CA PHE A 76 -1.88 1.09 -11.87
C PHE A 76 -3.23 0.57 -11.34
N ILE A 77 -3.13 -0.29 -10.33
CA ILE A 77 -4.25 -0.78 -9.50
C ILE A 77 -4.22 -0.01 -8.19
N PHE A 78 -5.24 0.80 -7.93
CA PHE A 78 -5.41 1.52 -6.68
C PHE A 78 -6.41 0.79 -5.79
N GLY A 79 -5.98 0.35 -4.62
CA GLY A 79 -6.84 -0.06 -3.53
C GLY A 79 -7.03 1.09 -2.55
N LEU A 80 -8.22 1.70 -2.52
CA LEU A 80 -8.54 2.80 -1.62
C LEU A 80 -9.32 2.29 -0.40
N ASN A 81 -8.90 2.70 0.81
CA ASN A 81 -9.52 2.32 2.08
C ASN A 81 -9.72 0.79 2.23
N VAL A 82 -8.63 0.02 2.09
CA VAL A 82 -8.71 -1.45 1.87
C VAL A 82 -8.53 -2.32 3.12
N LYS A 83 -7.92 -1.81 4.20
CA LYS A 83 -7.50 -2.61 5.37
C LYS A 83 -8.62 -3.48 5.98
N ASN A 84 -9.85 -2.98 5.95
CA ASN A 84 -11.02 -3.65 6.53
C ASN A 84 -11.98 -4.23 5.48
N SER A 85 -11.49 -4.62 4.31
CA SER A 85 -12.29 -5.21 3.24
C SER A 85 -11.64 -6.44 2.64
N LYS A 86 -12.06 -7.63 3.11
CA LYS A 86 -11.51 -8.93 2.65
C LYS A 86 -11.54 -9.07 1.13
N GLY A 87 -12.64 -8.65 0.48
CA GLY A 87 -12.76 -8.71 -0.98
C GLY A 87 -11.78 -7.80 -1.72
N LEU A 88 -11.53 -6.60 -1.21
CA LEU A 88 -10.58 -5.67 -1.82
C LEU A 88 -9.13 -6.10 -1.58
N VAL A 89 -8.82 -6.59 -0.37
CA VAL A 89 -7.51 -7.21 -0.07
C VAL A 89 -7.27 -8.41 -0.99
N TYR A 90 -8.28 -9.25 -1.18
CA TYR A 90 -8.21 -10.39 -2.08
C TYR A 90 -7.93 -9.98 -3.53
N HIS A 91 -8.56 -8.89 -3.98
CA HIS A 91 -8.31 -8.38 -5.32
C HIS A 91 -6.87 -7.83 -5.47
N MET A 92 -6.34 -7.15 -4.45
CA MET A 92 -4.98 -6.61 -4.53
C MET A 92 -3.93 -7.73 -4.57
N GLN A 93 -4.07 -8.77 -3.73
CA GLN A 93 -3.11 -9.88 -3.71
C GLN A 93 -3.15 -10.76 -4.96
N SER A 94 -4.26 -10.79 -5.72
CA SER A 94 -4.39 -11.68 -6.88
C SER A 94 -3.66 -11.20 -8.15
N SER A 95 -3.19 -9.95 -8.17
CA SER A 95 -2.48 -9.39 -9.33
C SER A 95 -1.06 -9.99 -9.48
N ALA A 96 -0.96 -11.17 -10.10
CA ALA A 96 0.28 -11.93 -10.17
C ALA A 96 1.42 -11.22 -10.93
N GLY A 97 1.07 -10.40 -11.93
CA GLY A 97 2.02 -9.69 -12.77
C GLY A 97 2.72 -8.51 -12.10
N SER A 98 2.05 -7.82 -11.16
CA SER A 98 2.57 -6.62 -10.49
C SER A 98 3.96 -6.84 -9.88
N LEU A 99 4.82 -5.83 -10.00
CA LEU A 99 6.21 -5.84 -9.55
C LEU A 99 6.45 -4.88 -8.39
N GLU A 100 5.70 -3.79 -8.33
CA GLU A 100 5.91 -2.70 -7.39
C GLU A 100 4.65 -2.42 -6.56
N VAL A 101 4.85 -1.93 -5.34
CA VAL A 101 3.76 -1.51 -4.46
C VAL A 101 4.15 -0.27 -3.66
N ALA A 102 3.18 0.59 -3.38
CA ALA A 102 3.27 1.55 -2.29
C ALA A 102 1.99 1.58 -1.49
N CYS A 103 2.10 2.04 -0.25
CA CYS A 103 0.97 2.18 0.66
C CYS A 103 1.08 3.49 1.41
N VAL A 104 -0.08 4.08 1.70
CA VAL A 104 -0.21 5.31 2.47
C VAL A 104 -1.30 5.11 3.52
N GLU A 105 -0.98 5.45 4.76
CA GLU A 105 -1.96 5.61 5.82
C GLU A 105 -2.30 7.10 5.95
N THR A 106 -3.59 7.42 5.86
CA THR A 106 -4.10 8.79 6.01
C THR A 106 -5.23 8.80 7.02
N ARG A 107 -5.51 9.97 7.59
CA ARG A 107 -6.66 10.18 8.45
C ARG A 107 -7.77 10.83 7.65
N CYS A 108 -8.94 10.20 7.61
CA CYS A 108 -10.11 10.81 7.00
C CYS A 108 -10.50 12.07 7.80
N GLU A 109 -10.59 13.22 7.11
CA GLU A 109 -10.87 14.52 7.72
C GLU A 109 -12.23 14.58 8.42
N HIS A 110 -13.23 13.86 7.89
CA HIS A 110 -14.60 13.92 8.40
C HIS A 110 -14.83 13.01 9.61
N THR A 111 -14.23 11.81 9.60
CA THR A 111 -14.49 10.78 10.62
C THR A 111 -13.36 10.62 11.61
N GLY A 112 -12.16 11.12 11.30
CA GLY A 112 -10.94 10.87 12.06
C GLY A 112 -10.42 9.43 11.93
N GLU A 113 -11.05 8.57 11.13
CA GLU A 113 -10.64 7.18 10.93
C GLU A 113 -9.30 7.11 10.17
N LEU A 114 -8.42 6.19 10.58
CA LEU A 114 -7.22 5.86 9.82
C LEU A 114 -7.60 4.94 8.65
N ILE A 115 -7.29 5.37 7.44
CA ILE A 115 -7.49 4.58 6.24
C ILE A 115 -6.15 4.17 5.66
N THR A 116 -6.09 2.96 5.13
CA THR A 116 -4.93 2.48 4.38
C THR A 116 -5.32 2.35 2.92
N SER A 117 -4.51 2.96 2.06
CA SER A 117 -4.62 2.82 0.62
C SER A 117 -3.31 2.28 0.06
N ALA A 118 -3.39 1.52 -1.02
CA ALA A 118 -2.25 0.93 -1.69
C ALA A 118 -2.36 1.10 -3.20
N VAL A 119 -1.22 1.10 -3.88
CA VAL A 119 -1.12 1.14 -5.34
C VAL A 119 -0.11 0.10 -5.80
N MET A 120 -0.43 -0.60 -6.88
CA MET A 120 0.48 -1.51 -7.58
C MET A 120 0.50 -1.18 -9.06
N ASP A 121 1.57 -1.52 -9.76
CA ASP A 121 1.62 -1.52 -11.23
C ASP A 121 0.87 -2.74 -11.81
N PHE A 122 0.60 -2.76 -13.11
CA PHE A 122 0.01 -3.93 -13.79
C PHE A 122 1.01 -5.08 -14.04
N GLY A 123 2.32 -4.78 -13.98
CA GLY A 123 3.38 -5.69 -14.42
C GLY A 123 3.66 -5.64 -15.91
#